data_AF-A0A956RRJ4-F1
#
_entry.id   AF-A0A956RRJ4-F1
#
_cell.length_a   1.000
_cell.length_b   1.000
_cell.length_c   1.000
_cell.angle_alpha   90.00
_cell.angle_beta   90.00
_cell.angle_gamma   90.00
#
_symmetry.space_group_name_H-M   'P 1'
#
loop_
_entity.id
_entity.type
_entity.pdbx_description
1 polymer ?
#
loop_
_entity_poly.entity_id
_entity_poly.type
_entity_poly.pdbx_seq_one_letter_code
_entity_poly.pdbx_strand_id
1 'polypeptide(L)'
;KTQSFQERVRSTLNGSGESPDEAAFKRLEDELLKIMPEAFALAREAARRTLGMRPFDVQLIGGLVLHMGRIAEMKTGEGKTLVASLPLYLNGLTGFGAHLVTVNDYLARRDAMWMGPIYKLLGIDVGVINHEISYLIEWEDPARAEKAIEKNQSVWPDEYRDMELPPERNLDVLAAFKTKLVECTRKEAYKAHVTYGTNNEFG
;
A
#
# COMPACT_ATOMS: atom_id res chain seq x y z
N LYS A 1 -14.18 4.59 -1.65
CA LYS A 1 -13.45 4.95 -2.90
C LYS A 1 -12.69 3.76 -3.48
N THR A 2 -11.90 3.00 -2.69
CA THR A 2 -11.19 1.79 -3.16
C THR A 2 -12.08 0.83 -3.96
N GLN A 3 -13.26 0.46 -3.44
CA GLN A 3 -14.21 -0.41 -4.15
C GLN A 3 -14.60 0.14 -5.52
N SER A 4 -14.91 1.45 -5.61
CA SER A 4 -15.21 2.11 -6.89
C SER A 4 -14.03 2.09 -7.86
N PHE A 5 -12.78 2.19 -7.39
CA PHE A 5 -11.61 2.01 -8.25
C PHE A 5 -11.45 0.57 -8.72
N GLN A 6 -11.62 -0.41 -7.83
CA GLN A 6 -11.60 -1.83 -8.19
C GLN A 6 -12.67 -2.16 -9.25
N GLU A 7 -13.88 -1.61 -9.11
CA GLU A 7 -14.95 -1.75 -10.09
C GLU A 7 -14.58 -1.13 -11.44
N ARG A 8 -14.03 0.09 -11.47
CA ARG A 8 -13.56 0.76 -12.70
C ARG A 8 -12.48 -0.07 -13.40
N VAL A 9 -11.48 -0.51 -12.66
CA VAL A 9 -10.40 -1.34 -13.19
C VAL A 9 -10.95 -2.66 -13.73
N ARG A 10 -11.82 -3.34 -12.98
CA ARG A 10 -12.45 -4.60 -13.41
C ARG A 10 -13.30 -4.43 -14.66
N SER A 11 -14.04 -3.33 -14.77
CA SER A 11 -14.86 -3.02 -15.95
C SER A 11 -14.03 -2.81 -17.22
N THR A 12 -12.77 -2.41 -17.06
CA THR A 12 -11.82 -2.23 -18.18
C THR A 12 -11.33 -3.57 -18.72
N LEU A 13 -11.34 -4.62 -17.88
CA LEU A 13 -10.81 -5.95 -18.19
C LEU A 13 -11.85 -6.91 -18.82
N ASN A 14 -13.13 -6.53 -18.94
CA ASN A 14 -14.20 -7.23 -19.67
C ASN A 14 -14.04 -8.77 -19.86
N GLY A 15 -14.31 -9.54 -18.80
CA GLY A 15 -15.06 -10.81 -18.87
C GLY A 15 -14.43 -12.07 -19.47
N SER A 16 -13.30 -12.06 -20.18
CA SER A 16 -12.63 -13.32 -20.53
C SER A 16 -11.79 -13.77 -19.33
N GLY A 17 -12.13 -14.91 -18.72
CA GLY A 17 -11.34 -15.55 -17.65
C GLY A 17 -9.96 -16.06 -18.10
N GLU A 18 -9.39 -15.46 -19.13
CA GLU A 18 -8.07 -15.72 -19.70
C GLU A 18 -7.16 -14.50 -19.42
N SER A 19 -5.84 -14.71 -19.53
CA SER A 19 -4.86 -13.64 -19.43
C SER A 19 -5.27 -12.47 -20.34
N PRO A 20 -5.20 -11.20 -19.86
CA PRO A 20 -5.51 -10.05 -20.69
C PRO A 20 -4.66 -10.06 -21.96
N ASP A 21 -5.26 -9.73 -23.11
CA ASP A 21 -4.49 -9.47 -24.33
C ASP A 21 -3.76 -8.12 -24.23
N GLU A 22 -2.85 -7.85 -25.17
CA GLU A 22 -2.06 -6.61 -25.18
C GLU A 22 -2.95 -5.35 -25.22
N ALA A 23 -4.10 -5.42 -25.90
CA ALA A 23 -5.07 -4.33 -25.95
C ALA A 23 -5.79 -4.11 -24.61
N ALA A 24 -6.09 -5.17 -23.86
CA ALA A 24 -6.65 -5.09 -22.51
C ALA A 24 -5.62 -4.53 -21.52
N PHE A 25 -4.35 -4.94 -21.62
CA PHE A 25 -3.28 -4.34 -20.80
C PHE A 25 -3.11 -2.85 -21.06
N LYS A 26 -3.10 -2.43 -22.33
CA LYS A 26 -3.02 -1.00 -22.65
C LYS A 26 -4.19 -0.19 -22.09
N ARG A 27 -5.42 -0.72 -22.22
CA ARG A 27 -6.61 -0.08 -21.63
C ARG A 27 -6.52 -0.01 -20.10
N LEU A 28 -5.99 -1.06 -19.47
CA LEU A 28 -5.76 -1.09 -18.03
C LEU A 28 -4.75 -0.02 -17.61
N GLU A 29 -3.61 0.10 -18.29
CA GLU A 29 -2.62 1.15 -18.03
C GLU A 29 -3.22 2.55 -18.16
N ASP A 30 -3.96 2.80 -19.25
CA ASP A 30 -4.65 4.08 -19.47
C ASP A 30 -5.64 4.40 -18.33
N GLU A 31 -6.36 3.39 -17.82
CA GLU A 31 -7.29 3.57 -16.72
C GLU A 31 -6.58 3.80 -15.38
N LEU A 32 -5.50 3.07 -15.10
CA LEU A 32 -4.66 3.28 -13.92
C LEU A 32 -4.09 4.70 -13.89
N LEU A 33 -3.60 5.21 -15.02
CA LEU A 33 -3.12 6.59 -15.14
C LEU A 33 -4.22 7.63 -14.84
N LYS A 34 -5.47 7.38 -15.24
CA LYS A 34 -6.60 8.28 -14.94
C LYS A 34 -6.95 8.30 -13.46
N ILE A 35 -6.94 7.15 -12.77
CA ILE A 35 -7.27 7.10 -11.34
C ILE A 35 -6.08 7.42 -10.44
N MET A 36 -4.85 7.34 -10.95
CA MET A 36 -3.61 7.53 -10.20
C MET A 36 -3.59 8.80 -9.34
N PRO A 37 -3.98 10.00 -9.80
CA PRO A 37 -3.95 11.20 -8.97
C PRO A 37 -4.84 11.07 -7.72
N GLU A 38 -6.06 10.53 -7.86
CA GLU A 38 -6.95 10.30 -6.72
C GLU A 38 -6.43 9.16 -5.83
N ALA A 39 -5.93 8.07 -6.42
CA ALA A 39 -5.37 6.94 -5.67
C ALA A 39 -4.14 7.34 -4.85
N PHE A 40 -3.23 8.13 -5.42
CA PHE A 40 -2.06 8.65 -4.73
C PHE A 40 -2.45 9.65 -3.65
N ALA A 41 -3.46 10.49 -3.88
CA ALA A 41 -3.99 11.39 -2.85
C ALA A 41 -4.57 10.60 -1.67
N LEU A 42 -5.32 9.52 -1.92
CA LEU A 42 -5.84 8.64 -0.87
C LEU A 42 -4.72 7.95 -0.10
N ALA A 43 -3.71 7.41 -0.78
CA ALA A 43 -2.57 6.77 -0.13
C ALA A 43 -1.73 7.77 0.70
N ARG A 44 -1.54 8.99 0.19
CA ARG A 44 -0.89 10.10 0.91
C ARG A 44 -1.65 10.46 2.19
N GLU A 45 -2.98 10.55 2.09
CA GLU A 45 -3.83 10.86 3.24
C GLU A 45 -3.89 9.71 4.25
N ALA A 46 -3.94 8.46 3.79
CA ALA A 46 -3.87 7.30 4.65
C ALA A 46 -2.55 7.26 5.44
N ALA A 47 -1.42 7.51 4.77
CA ALA A 47 -0.10 7.60 5.44
C ALA A 47 -0.06 8.72 6.50
N ARG A 48 -0.65 9.89 6.19
CA ARG A 48 -0.75 11.00 7.14
C ARG A 48 -1.56 10.61 8.37
N ARG A 49 -2.70 9.95 8.18
CA ARG A 49 -3.63 9.58 9.26
C ARG A 49 -3.13 8.44 10.13
N THR A 50 -2.49 7.43 9.54
CA THR A 50 -2.13 6.20 10.25
C THR A 50 -0.70 6.21 10.78
N LEU A 51 0.26 6.67 9.97
CA LEU A 51 1.68 6.68 10.32
C LEU A 51 2.15 8.04 10.83
N GLY A 52 1.36 9.08 10.60
CA GLY A 52 1.82 10.46 10.77
C GLY A 52 2.83 10.89 9.71
N MET A 53 2.98 10.15 8.61
CA MET A 53 3.93 10.47 7.55
C MET A 53 3.17 10.96 6.33
N ARG A 54 3.36 12.22 5.96
CA ARG A 54 2.77 12.77 4.74
C ARG A 54 3.81 12.70 3.62
N PRO A 55 3.62 11.87 2.58
CA PRO A 55 4.55 11.83 1.46
C PRO A 55 4.86 13.22 0.91
N PHE A 56 6.14 13.52 0.68
CA PHE A 56 6.62 14.75 0.05
C PHE A 56 6.36 14.74 -1.46
N ASP A 57 6.43 15.89 -2.10
CA ASP A 57 6.13 15.99 -3.54
C ASP A 57 7.14 15.19 -4.39
N VAL A 58 8.41 15.19 -4.00
CA VAL A 58 9.45 14.34 -4.63
C VAL A 58 9.13 12.84 -4.47
N GLN A 59 8.46 12.44 -3.40
CA GLN A 59 8.05 11.06 -3.18
C GLN A 59 6.86 10.68 -4.06
N LEU A 60 5.93 11.62 -4.31
CA LEU A 60 4.86 11.43 -5.30
C LEU A 60 5.44 11.24 -6.71
N ILE A 61 6.45 12.03 -7.07
CA ILE A 61 7.17 11.88 -8.35
C ILE A 61 7.86 10.51 -8.43
N GLY A 62 8.55 10.09 -7.36
CA GLY A 62 9.15 8.75 -7.28
C GLY A 62 8.12 7.63 -7.48
N GLY A 63 6.94 7.75 -6.85
CA GLY A 63 5.85 6.79 -7.01
C GLY A 63 5.32 6.72 -8.44
N LEU A 64 5.20 7.88 -9.12
CA LEU A 64 4.82 7.96 -10.52
C LEU A 64 5.85 7.28 -11.42
N VAL A 65 7.15 7.52 -11.20
CA VAL A 65 8.23 6.88 -11.96
C VAL A 65 8.18 5.35 -11.81
N LEU A 66 7.95 4.85 -10.59
CA LEU A 66 7.79 3.41 -10.35
C LEU A 66 6.56 2.84 -11.07
N HIS A 67 5.42 3.53 -11.03
CA HIS A 67 4.21 3.10 -11.75
C HIS A 67 4.43 3.01 -13.27
N MET A 68 5.22 3.92 -13.85
CA MET A 68 5.58 3.90 -15.27
C MET A 68 6.60 2.80 -15.64
N GLY A 69 6.92 1.86 -14.74
CA GLY A 69 7.88 0.79 -15.00
C GLY A 69 9.33 1.26 -15.12
N ARG A 70 9.67 2.41 -14.50
CA ARG A 70 11.03 2.99 -14.54
C ARG A 70 11.72 2.90 -13.19
N ILE A 71 13.04 3.06 -13.19
CA ILE A 71 13.86 3.11 -11.98
C ILE A 71 13.78 4.52 -11.38
N ALA A 72 13.22 4.63 -10.18
CA ALA A 72 13.26 5.85 -9.39
C ALA A 72 14.54 5.89 -8.54
N GLU A 73 15.57 6.61 -9.00
CA GLU A 73 16.79 6.83 -8.21
C GLU A 73 16.49 7.83 -7.08
N MET A 74 16.67 7.38 -5.85
CA MET A 74 16.46 8.18 -4.64
C MET A 74 17.63 7.94 -3.68
N LYS A 75 18.08 8.98 -2.98
CA LYS A 75 19.14 8.85 -1.98
C LYS A 75 18.66 8.10 -0.74
N THR A 76 19.60 7.54 0.01
CA THR A 76 19.29 6.96 1.33
C THR A 76 18.69 8.03 2.24
N GLY A 77 17.59 7.71 2.90
CA GLY A 77 16.85 8.65 3.76
C GLY A 77 15.69 9.38 3.07
N GLU A 78 15.54 9.30 1.74
CA GLU A 78 14.43 9.97 1.02
C GLU A 78 13.08 9.22 1.12
N GLY A 79 13.00 8.17 1.94
CA GLY A 79 11.76 7.47 2.24
C GLY A 79 11.24 6.53 1.14
N LYS A 80 12.14 5.79 0.47
CA LYS A 80 11.82 4.81 -0.58
C LYS A 80 10.68 3.84 -0.21
N THR A 81 10.65 3.40 1.06
CA THR A 81 9.60 2.49 1.56
C THR A 81 8.21 3.15 1.52
N LEU A 82 8.11 4.42 1.93
CA LEU A 82 6.86 5.17 1.88
C LEU A 82 6.45 5.45 0.43
N VAL A 83 7.41 5.79 -0.42
CA VAL A 83 7.21 6.02 -1.87
C VAL A 83 6.57 4.81 -2.53
N ALA A 84 7.09 3.61 -2.26
CA ALA A 84 6.60 2.37 -2.86
C ALA A 84 5.13 2.07 -2.51
N SER A 85 4.62 2.56 -1.37
CA SER A 85 3.23 2.30 -0.98
C SER A 85 2.20 2.94 -1.92
N LEU A 86 2.56 4.02 -2.61
CA LEU A 86 1.69 4.73 -3.56
C LEU A 86 1.39 3.88 -4.82
N PRO A 87 2.40 3.44 -5.61
CA PRO A 87 2.15 2.58 -6.76
C PRO A 87 1.71 1.18 -6.35
N LEU A 88 2.13 0.64 -5.18
CA LEU A 88 1.64 -0.66 -4.72
C LEU A 88 0.15 -0.63 -4.43
N TYR A 89 -0.35 0.43 -3.79
CA TYR A 89 -1.79 0.61 -3.62
C TYR A 89 -2.49 0.66 -4.98
N LEU A 90 -2.06 1.54 -5.89
CA LEU A 90 -2.68 1.71 -7.21
C LEU A 90 -2.73 0.40 -8.02
N ASN A 91 -1.58 -0.26 -8.19
CA ASN A 91 -1.48 -1.47 -9.02
C ASN A 91 -2.09 -2.69 -8.32
N GLY A 92 -2.15 -2.72 -6.98
CA GLY A 92 -2.86 -3.74 -6.23
C GLY A 92 -4.38 -3.75 -6.49
N LEU A 93 -4.96 -2.64 -6.97
CA LEU A 93 -6.39 -2.55 -7.33
C LEU A 93 -6.76 -3.38 -8.57
N THR A 94 -5.77 -3.85 -9.34
CA THR A 94 -5.99 -4.64 -10.55
C THR A 94 -6.51 -6.04 -10.27
N GLY A 95 -6.26 -6.58 -9.07
CA GLY A 95 -6.57 -7.96 -8.72
C GLY A 95 -5.57 -8.99 -9.26
N PHE A 96 -4.52 -8.56 -9.98
CA PHE A 96 -3.43 -9.44 -10.40
C PHE A 96 -2.31 -9.58 -9.36
N GLY A 97 -2.39 -8.82 -8.26
CA GLY A 97 -1.35 -8.74 -7.24
C GLY A 97 -0.22 -7.77 -7.62
N ALA A 98 0.41 -7.16 -6.61
CA ALA A 98 1.58 -6.31 -6.76
C ALA A 98 2.70 -6.77 -5.81
N HIS A 99 3.88 -7.09 -6.35
CA HIS A 99 4.97 -7.67 -5.57
C HIS A 99 6.02 -6.62 -5.23
N LEU A 100 6.33 -6.47 -3.94
CA LEU A 100 7.50 -5.73 -3.48
C LEU A 100 8.62 -6.71 -3.14
N VAL A 101 9.71 -6.60 -3.89
CA VAL A 101 10.91 -7.43 -3.71
C VAL A 101 11.96 -6.66 -2.92
N THR A 102 12.50 -7.28 -1.89
CA THR A 102 13.63 -6.76 -1.11
C THR A 102 14.71 -7.82 -0.91
N VAL A 103 15.81 -7.45 -0.25
CA VAL A 103 17.03 -8.28 -0.20
C VAL A 103 17.02 -9.35 0.90
N ASN A 104 16.18 -9.21 1.92
CA ASN A 104 16.11 -10.20 3.00
C ASN A 104 14.76 -10.20 3.72
N ASP A 105 14.51 -11.28 4.44
CA ASP A 105 13.25 -11.54 5.13
C ASP A 105 12.93 -10.53 6.23
N TYR A 106 13.94 -10.01 6.93
CA TYR A 106 13.76 -8.98 7.94
C TYR A 106 13.20 -7.69 7.32
N LEU A 107 13.76 -7.23 6.21
CA LEU A 107 13.27 -6.04 5.51
C LEU A 107 11.87 -6.26 4.95
N ALA A 108 11.56 -7.47 4.44
CA ALA A 108 10.24 -7.78 3.92
C ALA A 108 9.18 -7.65 5.02
N ARG A 109 9.40 -8.26 6.19
CA ARG A 109 8.51 -8.15 7.34
C ARG A 109 8.42 -6.74 7.88
N ARG A 110 9.57 -6.07 8.07
CA ARG A 110 9.63 -4.71 8.62
C ARG A 110 8.85 -3.74 7.75
N ASP A 111 9.09 -3.75 6.44
CA ASP A 111 8.49 -2.79 5.52
C ASP A 111 6.99 -3.07 5.34
N ALA A 112 6.59 -4.34 5.30
CA ALA A 112 5.17 -4.73 5.26
C ALA A 112 4.43 -4.31 6.53
N MET A 113 4.99 -4.54 7.72
CA MET A 113 4.38 -4.09 8.98
C MET A 113 4.36 -2.56 9.09
N TRP A 114 5.40 -1.89 8.62
CA TRP A 114 5.47 -0.43 8.70
C TRP A 114 4.46 0.24 7.77
N MET A 115 4.30 -0.26 6.54
CA MET A 115 3.35 0.30 5.57
C MET A 115 1.93 -0.30 5.69
N GLY A 116 1.79 -1.42 6.40
CA GLY A 116 0.54 -2.14 6.65
C GLY A 116 -0.65 -1.25 7.00
N PRO A 117 -0.53 -0.27 7.92
CA PRO A 117 -1.62 0.60 8.29
C PRO A 117 -2.21 1.41 7.12
N ILE A 118 -1.39 1.80 6.14
CA ILE A 118 -1.84 2.50 4.93
C ILE A 118 -2.78 1.59 4.14
N TYR A 119 -2.32 0.38 3.85
CA TYR A 119 -3.05 -0.59 3.03
C TYR A 119 -4.34 -1.06 3.70
N LYS A 120 -4.28 -1.38 4.99
CA LYS A 120 -5.45 -1.83 5.76
C LYS A 120 -6.48 -0.71 5.89
N LEU A 121 -6.07 0.55 6.10
CA LEU A 121 -7.01 1.69 6.10
C LEU A 121 -7.68 1.87 4.74
N LEU A 122 -6.95 1.64 3.64
CA LEU A 122 -7.48 1.72 2.29
C LEU A 122 -8.30 0.48 1.89
N GLY A 123 -8.36 -0.55 2.73
CA GLY A 123 -9.15 -1.76 2.53
C GLY A 123 -8.52 -2.76 1.57
N ILE A 124 -7.19 -2.80 1.46
CA ILE A 124 -6.49 -3.83 0.71
C ILE A 124 -5.57 -4.67 1.61
N ASP A 125 -5.51 -5.97 1.29
CA ASP A 125 -4.72 -6.95 2.04
C ASP A 125 -3.25 -6.97 1.61
N VAL A 126 -2.39 -7.31 2.56
CA VAL A 126 -0.94 -7.42 2.37
C VAL A 126 -0.45 -8.77 2.87
N GLY A 127 0.18 -9.52 1.98
CA GLY A 127 0.90 -10.75 2.30
C GLY A 127 2.39 -10.51 2.46
N VAL A 128 3.05 -11.38 3.22
CA VAL A 128 4.51 -11.44 3.35
C VAL A 128 4.96 -12.87 3.12
N ILE A 129 5.95 -13.08 2.25
CA ILE A 129 6.59 -14.37 2.02
C ILE A 129 8.03 -14.32 2.52
N ASN A 130 8.40 -15.28 3.37
CA ASN A 130 9.75 -15.51 3.84
C ASN A 130 10.11 -16.99 3.66
N HIS A 131 11.33 -17.34 4.03
CA HIS A 131 11.73 -18.73 4.08
C HIS A 131 10.81 -19.54 5.00
N GLU A 132 10.20 -20.60 4.45
CA GLU A 132 9.30 -21.56 5.12
C GLU A 132 7.96 -21.01 5.68
N ILE A 133 7.87 -19.72 6.01
CA ILE A 133 6.70 -19.11 6.66
C ILE A 133 6.16 -17.96 5.82
N SER A 134 4.83 -17.81 5.78
CA SER A 134 4.14 -16.69 5.16
C SER A 134 3.18 -16.05 6.15
N TYR A 135 2.89 -14.76 5.94
CA TYR A 135 2.06 -13.97 6.83
C TYR A 135 1.05 -13.13 6.06
N LEU A 136 -0.04 -12.77 6.73
CA LEU A 136 -0.92 -11.66 6.39
C LEU A 136 -0.73 -10.52 7.41
N ILE A 137 -0.88 -9.30 6.94
CA ILE A 137 -0.91 -8.12 7.79
C ILE A 137 -2.32 -7.92 8.33
N GLU A 138 -2.45 -7.90 9.65
CA GLU A 138 -3.69 -7.63 10.35
C GLU A 138 -3.54 -6.49 11.36
N TRP A 139 -4.65 -5.86 11.73
CA TRP A 139 -4.64 -4.91 12.85
C TRP A 139 -4.20 -5.62 14.14
N GLU A 140 -3.35 -4.96 14.93
CA GLU A 140 -2.93 -5.52 16.22
C GLU A 140 -4.13 -5.68 17.15
N ASP A 141 -4.95 -4.62 17.22
CA ASP A 141 -6.24 -4.52 17.90
C ASP A 141 -7.32 -4.03 16.91
N PRO A 142 -8.07 -4.95 16.28
CA PRO A 142 -9.08 -4.61 15.29
C PRO A 142 -10.18 -3.69 15.83
N ALA A 143 -10.67 -3.93 17.05
CA ALA A 143 -11.75 -3.14 17.65
C ALA A 143 -11.32 -1.69 17.88
N ARG A 144 -10.06 -1.48 18.30
CA ARG A 144 -9.50 -0.15 18.48
C ARG A 144 -9.27 0.55 17.13
N ALA A 145 -8.77 -0.16 16.13
CA ALA A 145 -8.58 0.39 14.78
C ALA A 145 -9.92 0.80 14.15
N GLU A 146 -10.94 -0.06 14.22
CA GLU A 146 -12.29 0.22 13.71
C GLU A 146 -12.89 1.46 14.37
N LYS A 147 -12.82 1.55 15.70
CA LYS A 147 -13.28 2.73 16.45
C LYS A 147 -12.56 4.01 16.03
N ALA A 148 -11.26 3.94 15.73
CA ALA A 148 -10.48 5.08 15.26
C ALA A 148 -10.93 5.51 13.85
N ILE A 149 -11.22 4.55 12.96
CA ILE A 149 -11.74 4.78 11.61
C ILE A 149 -13.12 5.41 11.66
N GLU A 150 -14.05 4.84 12.44
CA GLU A 150 -15.42 5.34 12.61
C GLU A 150 -15.45 6.79 13.13
N LYS A 151 -14.55 7.10 14.07
CA LYS A 151 -14.39 8.44 14.62
C LYS A 151 -13.57 9.38 13.72
N ASN A 152 -13.17 8.93 12.53
CA ASN A 152 -12.35 9.69 11.58
C ASN A 152 -11.07 10.26 12.23
N GLN A 153 -10.43 9.48 13.11
CA GLN A 153 -9.24 9.93 13.84
C GLN A 153 -8.00 9.97 12.93
N SER A 154 -7.07 10.83 13.30
CA SER A 154 -5.81 11.04 12.59
C SER A 154 -4.67 11.23 13.59
N VAL A 155 -3.49 10.69 13.27
CA VAL A 155 -2.25 10.99 14.00
C VAL A 155 -1.93 12.49 13.93
N TRP A 156 -2.21 13.12 12.79
CA TRP A 156 -2.07 14.57 12.64
C TRP A 156 -3.30 15.31 13.15
N PRO A 157 -3.14 16.42 13.89
CA PRO A 157 -4.25 17.32 14.23
C PRO A 157 -4.95 17.85 12.97
N ASP A 158 -6.26 18.10 13.07
CA ASP A 158 -7.09 18.45 11.91
C ASP A 158 -6.70 19.78 11.24
N GLU A 159 -6.25 20.75 12.05
CA GLU A 159 -5.88 22.09 11.57
C GLU A 159 -4.43 22.18 11.09
N TYR A 160 -3.61 21.15 11.31
CA TYR A 160 -2.18 21.18 10.98
C TYR A 160 -1.95 20.96 9.47
N ARG A 161 -1.30 21.93 8.82
CA ARG A 161 -1.12 21.97 7.35
C ARG A 161 0.34 21.92 6.88
N ASP A 162 1.31 21.94 7.78
CA ASP A 162 2.71 21.95 7.38
C ASP A 162 3.15 20.62 6.75
N MET A 163 4.38 20.60 6.24
CA MET A 163 4.97 19.42 5.59
C MET A 163 5.61 18.45 6.60
N GLU A 164 5.93 18.93 7.80
CA GLU A 164 6.64 18.19 8.83
C GLU A 164 5.69 17.49 9.80
N LEU A 165 6.21 16.54 10.57
CA LEU A 165 5.42 15.85 11.58
C LEU A 165 5.08 16.83 12.72
N PRO A 166 3.80 17.03 13.07
CA PRO A 166 3.42 17.94 14.14
C PRO A 166 3.94 17.47 15.50
N PRO A 167 4.41 18.40 16.37
CA PRO A 167 4.86 18.06 17.72
C PRO A 167 3.73 17.49 18.58
N GLU A 168 2.51 17.97 18.38
CA GLU A 168 1.29 17.56 19.10
C GLU A 168 0.56 16.38 18.43
N ARG A 169 1.30 15.47 17.79
CA ARG A 169 0.72 14.29 17.14
C ARG A 169 -0.04 13.40 18.14
N ASN A 170 -1.15 12.83 17.69
CA ASN A 170 -1.97 11.95 18.50
C ASN A 170 -1.34 10.53 18.58
N LEU A 171 -0.60 10.28 19.66
CA LEU A 171 0.05 9.00 19.92
C LEU A 171 -0.93 7.85 20.19
N ASP A 172 -2.12 8.16 20.72
CA ASP A 172 -3.17 7.16 20.95
C ASP A 172 -3.71 6.62 19.62
N VAL A 173 -3.85 7.50 18.63
CA VAL A 173 -4.25 7.13 17.27
C VAL A 173 -3.13 6.37 16.55
N LEU A 174 -1.88 6.77 16.73
CA LEU A 174 -0.74 6.03 16.19
C LEU A 174 -0.70 4.60 16.74
N ALA A 175 -0.99 4.42 18.03
CA ALA A 175 -1.09 3.11 18.65
C ALA A 175 -2.33 2.32 18.19
N ALA A 176 -3.44 3.00 17.89
CA ALA A 176 -4.66 2.37 17.37
C ALA A 176 -4.45 1.73 15.99
N PHE A 177 -3.57 2.31 15.16
CA PHE A 177 -3.29 1.82 13.82
C PHE A 177 -2.09 0.89 13.73
N LYS A 178 -1.64 0.29 14.85
CA LYS A 178 -0.59 -0.73 14.78
C LYS A 178 -1.09 -2.00 14.09
N THR A 179 -0.20 -2.63 13.35
CA THR A 179 -0.45 -3.91 12.66
C THR A 179 0.50 -4.99 13.17
N LYS A 180 0.08 -6.25 13.01
CA LYS A 180 0.84 -7.44 13.34
C LYS A 180 0.88 -8.41 12.16
N LEU A 181 1.81 -9.35 12.23
CA LEU A 181 1.88 -10.48 11.30
C LEU A 181 1.04 -11.63 11.86
N VAL A 182 0.21 -12.21 11.01
CA VAL A 182 -0.56 -13.43 11.30
C VAL A 182 -0.12 -14.50 10.31
N GLU A 183 0.31 -15.66 10.80
CA GLU A 183 0.75 -16.76 9.94
C GLU A 183 -0.38 -17.19 8.99
N CYS A 184 -0.01 -17.47 7.75
CA CYS A 184 -0.91 -17.97 6.72
C CYS A 184 -0.19 -18.94 5.79
N THR A 185 -0.94 -19.60 4.92
CA THR A 185 -0.35 -20.38 3.84
C THR A 185 0.27 -19.45 2.78
N ARG A 186 1.30 -19.93 2.07
CA ARG A 186 1.91 -19.18 0.97
C ARG A 186 0.89 -18.80 -0.11
N LYS A 187 -0.09 -19.68 -0.35
CA LYS A 187 -1.19 -19.44 -1.30
C LYS A 187 -2.07 -18.26 -0.88
N GLU A 188 -2.31 -18.07 0.42
CA GLU A 188 -3.06 -16.92 0.92
C GLU A 188 -2.26 -15.62 0.80
N ALA A 189 -0.95 -15.65 1.08
CA ALA A 189 -0.09 -14.48 0.94
C ALA A 189 -0.03 -13.95 -0.51
N TYR A 190 -0.07 -14.84 -1.51
CA TYR A 190 -0.14 -14.45 -2.93
C TYR A 190 -1.53 -14.02 -3.41
N LYS A 191 -2.60 -14.34 -2.66
CA LYS A 191 -3.95 -13.84 -2.96
C LYS A 191 -4.19 -12.42 -2.45
N ALA A 192 -3.29 -11.90 -1.61
CA ALA A 192 -3.34 -10.52 -1.17
C ALA A 192 -3.16 -9.57 -2.36
N HIS A 193 -3.61 -8.33 -2.20
CA HIS A 193 -3.48 -7.31 -3.24
C HIS A 193 -2.01 -6.90 -3.42
N VAL A 194 -1.24 -6.92 -2.33
CA VAL A 194 0.18 -6.64 -2.30
C VAL A 194 0.91 -7.77 -1.57
N THR A 195 2.04 -8.22 -2.10
CA THR A 195 2.89 -9.24 -1.47
C THR A 195 4.31 -8.72 -1.31
N TYR A 196 4.81 -8.72 -0.08
CA TYR A 196 6.20 -8.39 0.24
C TYR A 196 7.02 -9.67 0.33
N GLY A 197 8.23 -9.68 -0.24
CA GLY A 197 9.08 -10.86 -0.22
C GLY A 197 10.51 -10.58 -0.66
N THR A 198 11.30 -11.65 -0.78
CA THR A 198 12.67 -11.55 -1.26
C THR A 198 12.80 -12.06 -2.68
N ASN A 199 13.88 -11.67 -3.36
CA ASN A 199 14.18 -12.16 -4.71
C ASN A 199 14.29 -13.69 -4.76
N ASN A 200 14.78 -14.32 -3.70
CA ASN A 200 14.90 -15.78 -3.60
C ASN A 200 13.56 -16.46 -3.35
N GLU A 201 12.61 -15.80 -2.68
CA GLU A 201 11.30 -16.38 -2.36
C GLU A 201 10.29 -16.19 -3.50
N PHE A 202 10.46 -15.17 -4.35
CA PHE A 202 9.63 -15.01 -5.55
C PHE A 202 10.09 -15.87 -6.73
N GLY A 203 11.39 -16.17 -6.83
CA GLY A 203 11.99 -16.97 -7.90
C GLY A 203 11.76 -18.46 -7.70
#